data_AF-A0A6P6H5E7-F1
#
_entry.id   AF-A0A6P6H5E7-F1
#
_cell.length_a   1.000
_cell.length_b   1.000
_cell.length_c   1.000
_cell.angle_alpha   90.00
_cell.angle_beta   90.00
_cell.angle_gamma   90.00
#
_symmetry.space_group_name_H-M   'P 1'
#
loop_
_entity.id
_entity.type
_entity.pdbx_description
1 polymer ?
#
loop_
_entity_poly.entity_id
_entity_poly.type
_entity_poly.pdbx_seq_one_letter_code
_entity_poly.pdbx_strand_id
1 'polypeptide(L)'
;METPSQRRATRSGAQASSTPLSPTRITRLQEKEDLQELNDRLAVYIDRVRSLETENAGLRLRITESEEVVSREVSGIKAAYEAELGDARKTLDSVAKERARLQLELSKVREEFKELKARNTKKEGDLMAAQARLKDLEALLNSKEAALSTALSEKRTLEGELHDLRGQVAKLEAALGEAKKQLQDEMLRRVDAENRLQTLKEELDFQKNIYSELLTYRFPPKFTLKAGQVVTIWAAGAGATHSPPTDLVWKAQNTWGCGNSLRTALINSTGEEVAMRKLVRSVTVVEDDEDEDGDDLLHHHHVSGSRR
;
A
#
# COMPACT_ATOMS: atom_id res chain seq x y z
N MET A 1 -0.52 -69.44 -133.48
CA MET A 1 0.61 -68.51 -133.67
C MET A 1 1.74 -69.07 -132.81
N GLU A 2 2.80 -69.69 -133.33
CA GLU A 2 3.22 -70.00 -134.71
C GLU A 2 4.02 -71.32 -134.70
N THR A 3 4.20 -71.95 -135.87
CA THR A 3 5.28 -72.92 -136.11
C THR A 3 6.19 -72.38 -137.22
N PRO A 4 7.50 -72.61 -137.13
CA PRO A 4 8.24 -73.17 -138.26
C PRO A 4 9.13 -74.37 -137.83
N SER A 5 9.28 -75.47 -138.59
CA SER A 5 10.10 -75.63 -139.81
C SER A 5 11.62 -75.45 -139.57
N GLN A 6 12.57 -76.22 -140.14
CA GLN A 6 12.54 -77.10 -141.33
C GLN A 6 13.83 -77.96 -141.50
N ARG A 7 13.74 -79.14 -142.16
CA ARG A 7 14.72 -79.77 -143.11
C ARG A 7 16.17 -80.12 -142.65
N ARG A 8 17.01 -80.91 -143.37
CA ARG A 8 16.89 -82.07 -144.33
C ARG A 8 18.31 -82.38 -144.90
N ALA A 9 18.79 -83.64 -144.86
CA ALA A 9 19.73 -84.31 -145.81
C ALA A 9 20.36 -85.56 -145.12
N THR A 10 20.20 -86.83 -145.52
CA THR A 10 20.46 -87.60 -146.78
C THR A 10 21.93 -87.98 -147.07
N ARG A 11 22.28 -89.27 -146.86
CA ARG A 11 23.14 -90.18 -147.69
C ARG A 11 23.67 -91.37 -146.84
N SER A 12 24.02 -92.56 -147.34
CA SER A 12 23.53 -93.38 -148.50
C SER A 12 24.34 -94.70 -148.59
N GLY A 13 23.67 -95.88 -148.59
CA GLY A 13 24.27 -97.22 -148.86
C GLY A 13 25.21 -97.77 -147.77
N ALA A 14 25.47 -99.07 -147.61
CA ALA A 14 24.91 -100.33 -148.12
C ALA A 14 25.44 -101.48 -147.18
N GLN A 15 25.26 -102.81 -147.33
CA GLN A 15 24.62 -103.70 -148.32
C GLN A 15 24.35 -105.09 -147.67
N ALA A 16 23.31 -105.81 -148.10
CA ALA A 16 23.06 -107.27 -147.90
C ALA A 16 22.87 -107.83 -146.45
N SER A 17 22.11 -108.91 -146.17
CA SER A 17 21.02 -109.59 -146.89
C SER A 17 20.38 -110.72 -146.05
N SER A 18 19.07 -110.71 -145.78
CA SER A 18 18.20 -111.91 -145.65
C SER A 18 16.72 -111.54 -145.45
N THR A 19 15.81 -112.41 -145.89
CA THR A 19 14.36 -112.17 -146.09
C THR A 19 13.49 -112.39 -144.83
N PRO A 20 12.21 -111.93 -144.82
CA PRO A 20 11.56 -111.43 -143.59
C PRO A 20 10.47 -112.32 -142.96
N LEU A 21 10.06 -111.93 -141.74
CA LEU A 21 8.81 -112.35 -141.07
C LEU A 21 7.95 -111.11 -140.69
N SER A 22 6.63 -111.29 -140.59
CA SER A 22 5.64 -110.23 -140.86
C SER A 22 5.32 -109.23 -139.71
N PRO A 23 4.83 -108.00 -140.01
CA PRO A 23 4.94 -106.85 -139.11
C PRO A 23 3.89 -106.72 -137.98
N THR A 24 2.73 -107.38 -138.09
CA THR A 24 1.53 -107.06 -137.28
C THR A 24 1.62 -107.39 -135.78
N ARG A 25 2.60 -108.19 -135.36
CA ARG A 25 2.85 -108.52 -133.94
C ARG A 25 3.72 -107.47 -133.25
N ILE A 26 4.58 -106.79 -134.00
CA ILE A 26 5.51 -105.78 -133.48
C ILE A 26 4.73 -104.53 -133.07
N THR A 27 3.78 -104.09 -133.90
CA THR A 27 2.94 -102.90 -133.63
C THR A 27 2.19 -103.00 -132.29
N ARG A 28 1.57 -104.15 -131.99
CA ARG A 28 0.86 -104.37 -130.72
C ARG A 28 1.78 -104.52 -129.51
N LEU A 29 3.04 -104.88 -129.70
CA LEU A 29 4.01 -104.93 -128.61
C LEU A 29 4.51 -103.51 -128.29
N GLN A 30 4.83 -102.74 -129.34
CA GLN A 30 5.19 -101.32 -129.27
C GLN A 30 4.07 -100.49 -128.62
N GLU A 31 2.82 -100.62 -129.07
CA GLU A 31 1.66 -99.94 -128.46
C GLU A 31 1.52 -100.26 -126.96
N LYS A 32 1.89 -101.47 -126.54
CA LYS A 32 1.84 -101.88 -125.12
C LYS A 32 2.99 -101.25 -124.32
N GLU A 33 4.19 -101.18 -124.89
CA GLU A 33 5.35 -100.53 -124.28
C GLU A 33 5.14 -99.01 -124.18
N ASP A 34 4.64 -98.36 -125.24
CA ASP A 34 4.29 -96.94 -125.25
C ASP A 34 3.18 -96.62 -124.22
N LEU A 35 2.16 -97.49 -124.07
CA LEU A 35 1.14 -97.36 -123.03
C LEU A 35 1.67 -97.63 -121.61
N GLN A 36 2.74 -98.42 -121.48
CA GLN A 36 3.38 -98.69 -120.20
C GLN A 36 4.27 -97.50 -119.79
N GLU A 37 5.10 -96.95 -120.70
CA GLU A 37 5.86 -95.72 -120.46
C GLU A 37 4.93 -94.55 -120.13
N LEU A 38 3.79 -94.43 -120.82
CA LEU A 38 2.78 -93.43 -120.51
C LEU A 38 2.17 -93.62 -119.11
N ASN A 39 1.91 -94.85 -118.68
CA ASN A 39 1.42 -95.15 -117.33
C ASN A 39 2.48 -94.88 -116.26
N ASP A 40 3.73 -95.28 -116.49
CA ASP A 40 4.84 -95.05 -115.55
C ASP A 40 5.08 -93.54 -115.37
N ARG A 41 5.03 -92.77 -116.47
CA ARG A 41 5.09 -91.31 -116.43
C ARG A 41 3.86 -90.69 -115.76
N LEU A 42 2.67 -91.24 -115.98
CA LEU A 42 1.44 -90.82 -115.29
C LEU A 42 1.52 -91.10 -113.78
N ALA A 43 2.07 -92.23 -113.36
CA ALA A 43 2.30 -92.58 -111.96
C ALA A 43 3.26 -91.58 -111.29
N VAL A 44 4.38 -91.25 -111.94
CA VAL A 44 5.30 -90.20 -111.47
C VAL A 44 4.60 -88.84 -111.34
N TYR A 45 3.72 -88.47 -112.28
CA TYR A 45 2.92 -87.25 -112.15
C TYR A 45 1.88 -87.34 -111.01
N ILE A 46 1.22 -88.48 -110.81
CA ILE A 46 0.26 -88.69 -109.70
C ILE A 46 0.95 -88.57 -108.34
N ASP A 47 2.11 -89.20 -108.16
CA ASP A 47 2.87 -89.10 -106.91
C ASP A 47 3.43 -87.69 -106.69
N ARG A 48 3.81 -86.99 -107.77
CA ARG A 48 4.20 -85.57 -107.68
C ARG A 48 3.01 -84.67 -107.32
N VAL A 49 1.82 -84.92 -107.87
CA VAL A 49 0.60 -84.20 -107.51
C VAL A 49 0.24 -84.45 -106.05
N ARG A 50 0.21 -85.70 -105.58
CA ARG A 50 -0.01 -86.05 -104.16
C ARG A 50 0.99 -85.40 -103.22
N SER A 51 2.26 -85.34 -103.62
CA SER A 51 3.31 -84.64 -102.87
C SER A 51 3.02 -83.13 -102.78
N LEU A 52 2.62 -82.50 -103.88
CA LEU A 52 2.28 -81.07 -103.94
C LEU A 52 0.95 -80.73 -103.23
N GLU A 53 -0.02 -81.64 -103.22
CA GLU A 53 -1.27 -81.52 -102.46
C GLU A 53 -1.01 -81.60 -100.96
N THR A 54 -0.18 -82.57 -100.53
CA THR A 54 0.27 -82.70 -99.13
C THR A 54 1.07 -81.47 -98.69
N GLU A 55 1.98 -80.98 -99.54
CA GLU A 55 2.75 -79.76 -99.29
C GLU A 55 1.83 -78.51 -99.20
N ASN A 56 0.87 -78.36 -100.11
CA ASN A 56 -0.13 -77.29 -100.05
C ASN A 56 -1.02 -77.35 -98.80
N ALA A 57 -1.41 -78.55 -98.35
CA ALA A 57 -2.16 -78.73 -97.12
C ALA A 57 -1.33 -78.30 -95.89
N GLY A 58 -0.06 -78.69 -95.83
CA GLY A 58 0.87 -78.26 -94.79
C GLY A 58 1.17 -76.75 -94.80
N LEU A 59 1.30 -76.14 -95.98
CA LEU A 59 1.47 -74.69 -96.12
C LEU A 59 0.22 -73.92 -95.69
N ARG A 60 -0.98 -74.40 -96.05
CA ARG A 60 -2.26 -73.82 -95.58
C ARG A 60 -2.40 -73.89 -94.06
N LEU A 61 -2.07 -75.04 -93.46
CA LEU A 61 -2.07 -75.20 -92.01
C LEU A 61 -1.10 -74.21 -91.34
N ARG A 62 0.14 -74.11 -91.84
CA ARG A 62 1.15 -73.15 -91.34
C ARG A 62 0.70 -71.69 -91.45
N ILE A 63 -0.01 -71.32 -92.52
CA ILE A 63 -0.60 -69.97 -92.64
C ILE A 63 -1.60 -69.77 -91.51
N THR A 64 -2.58 -70.66 -91.33
CA THR A 64 -3.59 -70.54 -90.27
C THR A 64 -2.99 -70.55 -88.86
N GLU A 65 -1.98 -71.38 -88.60
CA GLU A 65 -1.25 -71.40 -87.32
C GLU A 65 -0.51 -70.07 -87.09
N SER A 66 0.16 -69.53 -88.11
CA SER A 66 0.86 -68.24 -88.00
C SER A 66 -0.09 -67.05 -87.78
N GLU A 67 -1.25 -67.06 -88.43
CA GLU A 67 -2.31 -66.06 -88.23
C GLU A 67 -2.91 -66.15 -86.82
N GLU A 68 -3.12 -67.37 -86.29
CA GLU A 68 -3.59 -67.55 -84.91
C GLU A 68 -2.54 -67.10 -83.88
N VAL A 69 -1.25 -67.42 -84.09
CA VAL A 69 -0.15 -66.99 -83.22
C VAL A 69 -0.07 -65.46 -83.20
N VAL A 70 -0.02 -64.80 -84.36
CA VAL A 70 0.00 -63.33 -84.45
C VAL A 70 -1.24 -62.71 -83.79
N SER A 71 -2.42 -63.29 -83.98
CA SER A 71 -3.65 -62.84 -83.33
C SER A 71 -3.57 -62.93 -81.79
N ARG A 72 -3.03 -64.03 -81.26
CA ARG A 72 -2.84 -64.24 -79.81
C ARG A 72 -1.75 -63.34 -79.24
N GLU A 73 -0.65 -63.11 -79.95
CA GLU A 73 0.40 -62.16 -79.56
C GLU A 73 -0.13 -60.73 -79.51
N VAL A 74 -0.83 -60.26 -80.55
CA VAL A 74 -1.46 -58.93 -80.56
C VAL A 74 -2.49 -58.77 -79.44
N SER A 75 -3.30 -59.81 -79.19
CA SER A 75 -4.26 -59.81 -78.07
C SER A 75 -3.55 -59.76 -76.70
N GLY A 76 -2.45 -60.50 -76.52
CA GLY A 76 -1.64 -60.48 -75.31
C GLY A 76 -0.95 -59.13 -75.06
N ILE A 77 -0.37 -58.53 -76.10
CA ILE A 77 0.22 -57.18 -76.05
C ILE A 77 -0.84 -56.14 -75.70
N LYS A 78 -2.03 -56.23 -76.32
CA LYS A 78 -3.16 -55.35 -76.00
C LYS A 78 -3.57 -55.49 -74.53
N ALA A 79 -3.74 -56.71 -74.03
CA ALA A 79 -4.09 -56.96 -72.63
C ALA A 79 -3.03 -56.43 -71.65
N ALA A 80 -1.74 -56.58 -71.97
CA ALA A 80 -0.64 -56.02 -71.18
C ALA A 80 -0.71 -54.49 -71.13
N TYR A 81 -0.88 -53.81 -72.27
CA TYR A 81 -1.03 -52.35 -72.28
C TYR A 81 -2.32 -51.86 -71.59
N GLU A 82 -3.43 -52.59 -71.69
CA GLU A 82 -4.66 -52.27 -70.96
C GLU A 82 -4.47 -52.42 -69.43
N ALA A 83 -3.70 -53.41 -68.98
CA ALA A 83 -3.34 -53.57 -67.57
C ALA A 83 -2.43 -52.43 -67.07
N GLU A 84 -1.34 -52.13 -67.78
CA GLU A 84 -0.43 -51.02 -67.47
C GLU A 84 -1.14 -49.66 -67.45
N LEU A 85 -2.04 -49.40 -68.41
CA LEU A 85 -2.90 -48.20 -68.40
C LEU A 85 -3.87 -48.19 -67.21
N GLY A 86 -4.36 -49.36 -66.77
CA GLY A 86 -5.18 -49.51 -65.57
C GLY A 86 -4.41 -49.14 -64.30
N ASP A 87 -3.18 -49.62 -64.15
CA ASP A 87 -2.35 -49.35 -62.97
C ASP A 87 -1.77 -47.93 -62.97
N ALA A 88 -1.45 -47.37 -64.14
CA ALA A 88 -1.14 -45.94 -64.30
C ALA A 88 -2.30 -45.03 -63.89
N ARG A 89 -3.56 -45.42 -64.15
CA ARG A 89 -4.75 -44.69 -63.66
C ARG A 89 -4.90 -44.80 -62.14
N LYS A 90 -4.82 -46.01 -61.56
CA LYS A 90 -4.90 -46.21 -60.10
C LYS A 90 -3.85 -45.41 -59.33
N THR A 91 -2.62 -45.37 -59.83
CA THR A 91 -1.52 -44.59 -59.23
C THR A 91 -1.76 -43.09 -59.36
N LEU A 92 -2.27 -42.61 -60.50
CA LEU A 92 -2.66 -41.21 -60.69
C LEU A 92 -3.79 -40.79 -59.73
N ASP A 93 -4.82 -41.63 -59.56
CA ASP A 93 -5.92 -41.38 -58.61
C ASP A 93 -5.42 -41.36 -57.15
N SER A 94 -4.50 -42.25 -56.80
CA SER A 94 -3.86 -42.29 -55.47
C SER A 94 -3.07 -41.00 -55.19
N VAL A 95 -2.24 -40.55 -56.14
CA VAL A 95 -1.48 -39.29 -56.04
C VAL A 95 -2.43 -38.08 -56.02
N ALA A 96 -3.51 -38.09 -56.79
CA ALA A 96 -4.51 -37.01 -56.77
C ALA A 96 -5.21 -36.91 -55.40
N LYS A 97 -5.55 -38.05 -54.78
CA LYS A 97 -6.13 -38.12 -53.44
C LYS A 97 -5.17 -37.60 -52.36
N GLU A 98 -3.90 -38.00 -52.40
CA GLU A 98 -2.91 -37.53 -51.43
C GLU A 98 -2.59 -36.04 -51.62
N ARG A 99 -2.54 -35.55 -52.87
CA ARG A 99 -2.42 -34.12 -53.17
C ARG A 99 -3.60 -33.32 -52.59
N ALA A 100 -4.83 -33.81 -52.75
CA ALA A 100 -6.02 -33.17 -52.20
C ALA A 100 -6.00 -33.16 -50.66
N ARG A 101 -5.56 -34.26 -50.04
CA ARG A 101 -5.35 -34.34 -48.58
C ARG A 101 -4.35 -33.29 -48.09
N LEU A 102 -3.16 -33.24 -48.69
CA LEU A 102 -2.11 -32.30 -48.30
C LEU A 102 -2.53 -30.83 -48.55
N GLN A 103 -3.36 -30.56 -49.55
CA GLN A 103 -3.94 -29.23 -49.77
C GLN A 103 -4.90 -28.81 -48.64
N LEU A 104 -5.73 -29.73 -48.13
CA LEU A 104 -6.60 -29.47 -46.98
C LEU A 104 -5.81 -29.28 -45.69
N GLU A 105 -4.80 -30.11 -45.43
CA GLU A 105 -3.91 -29.96 -44.27
C GLU A 105 -3.14 -28.64 -44.32
N LEU A 106 -2.60 -28.25 -45.48
CA LEU A 106 -1.94 -26.95 -45.68
C LEU A 106 -2.90 -25.78 -45.46
N SER A 107 -4.16 -25.88 -45.92
CA SER A 107 -5.17 -24.85 -45.69
C SER A 107 -5.51 -24.71 -44.21
N LYS A 108 -5.66 -25.83 -43.50
CA LYS A 108 -5.91 -25.86 -42.05
C LYS A 108 -4.77 -25.19 -41.28
N VAL A 109 -3.52 -25.61 -41.49
CA VAL A 109 -2.35 -25.07 -40.79
C VAL A 109 -2.16 -23.58 -41.07
N ARG A 110 -2.51 -23.08 -42.27
CA ARG A 110 -2.46 -21.65 -42.60
C ARG A 110 -3.46 -20.82 -41.81
N GLU A 111 -4.68 -21.29 -41.62
CA GLU A 111 -5.68 -20.58 -40.79
C GLU A 111 -5.33 -20.69 -39.31
N GLU A 112 -4.91 -21.86 -38.80
CA GLU A 112 -4.41 -22.02 -37.42
C GLU A 112 -3.23 -21.07 -37.12
N PHE A 113 -2.28 -20.93 -38.05
CA PHE A 113 -1.17 -19.97 -37.93
C PHE A 113 -1.65 -18.51 -37.91
N LYS A 114 -2.63 -18.17 -38.73
CA LYS A 114 -3.21 -16.81 -38.82
C LYS A 114 -3.96 -16.44 -37.54
N GLU A 115 -4.75 -17.36 -36.99
CA GLU A 115 -5.40 -17.22 -35.68
C GLU A 115 -4.39 -17.07 -34.54
N LEU A 116 -3.37 -17.94 -34.51
CA LEU A 116 -2.32 -17.90 -33.50
C LEU A 116 -1.52 -16.60 -33.57
N LYS A 117 -1.21 -16.12 -34.78
CA LYS A 117 -0.53 -14.84 -35.00
C LYS A 117 -1.38 -13.67 -34.51
N ALA A 118 -2.67 -13.62 -34.84
CA ALA A 118 -3.58 -12.57 -34.35
C ALA A 118 -3.70 -12.59 -32.81
N ARG A 119 -3.79 -13.78 -32.20
CA ARG A 119 -3.77 -13.97 -30.74
C ARG A 119 -2.46 -13.49 -30.12
N ASN A 120 -1.32 -13.78 -30.75
CA ASN A 120 -0.01 -13.36 -30.28
C ASN A 120 0.14 -11.83 -30.32
N THR A 121 -0.19 -11.18 -31.44
CA THR A 121 -0.17 -9.71 -31.55
C THR A 121 -1.07 -9.03 -30.52
N LYS A 122 -2.25 -9.60 -30.23
CA LYS A 122 -3.09 -9.10 -29.12
C LYS A 122 -2.39 -9.25 -27.76
N LYS A 123 -1.73 -10.39 -27.51
CA LYS A 123 -1.03 -10.64 -26.24
C LYS A 123 0.22 -9.78 -26.05
N GLU A 124 0.94 -9.47 -27.13
CA GLU A 124 2.03 -8.49 -27.13
C GLU A 124 1.51 -7.08 -26.77
N GLY A 125 0.37 -6.67 -27.33
CA GLY A 125 -0.32 -5.42 -26.96
C GLY A 125 -0.77 -5.38 -25.49
N ASP A 126 -1.43 -6.44 -25.02
CA ASP A 126 -1.84 -6.59 -23.61
C ASP A 126 -0.61 -6.49 -22.68
N LEU A 127 0.52 -7.12 -23.05
CA LEU A 127 1.76 -7.13 -22.28
C LEU A 127 2.41 -5.73 -22.21
N MET A 128 2.51 -5.02 -23.34
CA MET A 128 3.06 -3.65 -23.36
C MET A 128 2.21 -2.70 -22.50
N ALA A 129 0.87 -2.82 -22.55
CA ALA A 129 -0.01 -2.02 -21.70
C ALA A 129 0.15 -2.35 -20.20
N ALA A 130 0.33 -3.62 -19.86
CA ALA A 130 0.61 -4.04 -18.48
C ALA A 130 1.98 -3.52 -17.98
N GLN A 131 3.02 -3.56 -18.82
CA GLN A 131 4.36 -3.04 -18.51
C GLN A 131 4.36 -1.52 -18.29
N ALA A 132 3.64 -0.76 -19.12
CA ALA A 132 3.48 0.68 -18.93
C ALA A 132 2.81 0.99 -17.58
N ARG A 133 1.69 0.32 -17.28
CA ARG A 133 0.99 0.48 -15.99
C ARG A 133 1.83 0.07 -14.78
N LEU A 134 2.67 -0.95 -14.92
CA LEU A 134 3.59 -1.38 -13.86
C LEU A 134 4.60 -0.25 -13.54
N LYS A 135 5.21 0.34 -14.56
CA LYS A 135 6.13 1.48 -14.40
C LYS A 135 5.47 2.70 -13.74
N ASP A 136 4.22 3.00 -14.10
CA ASP A 136 3.45 4.09 -13.46
C ASP A 136 3.18 3.81 -11.97
N LEU A 137 2.89 2.55 -11.62
CA LEU A 137 2.68 2.11 -10.24
C LEU A 137 3.98 2.13 -9.41
N GLU A 138 5.12 1.76 -9.99
CA GLU A 138 6.44 1.89 -9.34
C GLU A 138 6.77 3.35 -9.05
N ALA A 139 6.54 4.26 -10.00
CA ALA A 139 6.74 5.70 -9.80
C ALA A 139 5.82 6.26 -8.70
N LEU A 140 4.56 5.81 -8.67
CA LEU A 140 3.61 6.19 -7.61
C LEU A 140 4.02 5.63 -6.24
N LEU A 141 4.51 4.40 -6.17
CA LEU A 141 5.00 3.78 -4.93
C LEU A 141 6.17 4.58 -4.36
N ASN A 142 7.21 4.84 -5.16
CA ASN A 142 8.37 5.64 -4.76
C ASN A 142 7.95 7.05 -4.26
N SER A 143 6.96 7.67 -4.91
CA SER A 143 6.39 8.96 -4.48
C SER A 143 5.70 8.86 -3.11
N LYS A 144 4.96 7.78 -2.85
CA LYS A 144 4.29 7.55 -1.57
C LYS A 144 5.27 7.20 -0.44
N GLU A 145 6.32 6.44 -0.73
CA GLU A 145 7.39 6.14 0.22
C GLU A 145 8.16 7.41 0.62
N ALA A 146 8.48 8.28 -0.34
CA ALA A 146 9.09 9.58 -0.06
C ALA A 146 8.17 10.46 0.82
N ALA A 147 6.87 10.55 0.50
CA ALA A 147 5.91 11.31 1.30
C ALA A 147 5.76 10.74 2.73
N LEU A 148 5.76 9.41 2.89
CA LEU A 148 5.72 8.75 4.19
C LEU A 148 6.99 9.04 5.00
N SER A 149 8.17 9.03 4.37
CA SER A 149 9.44 9.38 5.01
C SER A 149 9.43 10.81 5.55
N THR A 150 8.96 11.77 4.74
CA THR A 150 8.79 13.18 5.16
C THR A 150 7.82 13.29 6.34
N ALA A 151 6.63 12.69 6.26
CA ALA A 151 5.64 12.74 7.34
C ALA A 151 6.15 12.09 8.66
N LEU A 152 6.96 11.02 8.56
CA LEU A 152 7.62 10.41 9.72
C LEU A 152 8.75 11.29 10.29
N SER A 153 9.36 12.16 9.48
CA SER A 153 10.34 13.14 9.96
C SER A 153 9.64 14.30 10.68
N GLU A 154 8.60 14.88 10.07
CA GLU A 154 7.74 15.92 10.65
C GLU A 154 7.10 15.47 11.96
N LYS A 155 6.65 14.21 12.04
CA LYS A 155 6.15 13.63 13.28
C LYS A 155 7.20 13.69 14.39
N ARG A 156 8.47 13.32 14.12
CA ARG A 156 9.54 13.31 15.13
C ARG A 156 9.89 14.73 15.60
N THR A 157 9.87 15.73 14.72
CA THR A 157 10.13 17.12 15.12
C THR A 157 9.00 17.63 16.02
N LEU A 158 7.73 17.37 15.67
CA LEU A 158 6.58 17.72 16.51
C LEU A 158 6.58 16.98 17.86
N GLU A 159 7.01 15.71 17.91
CA GLU A 159 7.19 14.97 19.17
C GLU A 159 8.26 15.60 20.07
N GLY A 160 9.33 16.16 19.49
CA GLY A 160 10.34 16.95 20.20
C GLY A 160 9.80 18.28 20.73
N GLU A 161 9.13 19.07 19.89
CA GLU A 161 8.50 20.33 20.29
C GLU A 161 7.48 20.13 21.43
N LEU A 162 6.68 19.06 21.36
CA LEU A 162 5.74 18.70 22.44
C LEU A 162 6.45 18.30 23.74
N HIS A 163 7.61 17.65 23.67
CA HIS A 163 8.42 17.35 24.85
C HIS A 163 8.94 18.65 25.50
N ASP A 164 9.49 19.56 24.70
CA ASP A 164 10.07 20.81 25.21
C ASP A 164 9.00 21.75 25.77
N LEU A 165 7.83 21.85 25.14
CA LEU A 165 6.68 22.59 25.66
C LEU A 165 6.18 22.01 26.99
N ARG A 166 6.13 20.67 27.15
CA ARG A 166 5.80 20.03 28.44
C ARG A 166 6.82 20.40 29.52
N GLY A 167 8.11 20.44 29.19
CA GLY A 167 9.16 20.90 30.09
C GLY A 167 9.00 22.36 30.50
N GLN A 168 8.62 23.24 29.57
CA GLN A 168 8.31 24.65 29.87
C GLN A 168 7.10 24.81 30.79
N VAL A 169 6.01 24.07 30.54
CA VAL A 169 4.81 24.06 31.41
C VAL A 169 5.17 23.64 32.83
N ALA A 170 5.86 22.51 33.01
CA ALA A 170 6.27 22.04 34.34
C ALA A 170 7.15 23.05 35.09
N LYS A 171 8.05 23.76 34.38
CA LYS A 171 8.88 24.83 34.95
C LYS A 171 8.05 26.03 35.39
N LEU A 172 7.06 26.44 34.59
CA LEU A 172 6.16 27.56 34.92
C LEU A 172 5.22 27.21 36.08
N GLU A 173 4.72 25.98 36.15
CA GLU A 173 3.92 25.47 37.27
C GLU A 173 4.71 25.48 38.59
N ALA A 174 5.97 25.01 38.56
CA ALA A 174 6.86 25.07 39.72
C ALA A 174 7.14 26.52 40.17
N ALA A 175 7.43 27.42 39.22
CA ALA A 175 7.65 28.84 39.52
C ALA A 175 6.38 29.52 40.09
N LEU A 176 5.20 29.18 39.58
CA LEU A 176 3.92 29.65 40.12
C LEU A 176 3.64 29.12 41.53
N GLY A 177 4.00 27.86 41.80
CA GLY A 177 3.91 27.27 43.15
C GLY A 177 4.78 28.00 44.16
N GLU A 178 6.03 28.27 43.81
CA GLU A 178 6.97 29.03 44.66
C GLU A 178 6.51 30.49 44.85
N ALA A 179 6.06 31.17 43.79
CA ALA A 179 5.52 32.53 43.91
C ALA A 179 4.27 32.60 44.82
N LYS A 180 3.38 31.60 44.77
CA LYS A 180 2.23 31.48 45.68
C LYS A 180 2.67 31.28 47.13
N LYS A 181 3.69 30.46 47.38
CA LYS A 181 4.25 30.25 48.73
C LYS A 181 4.88 31.54 49.27
N GLN A 182 5.68 32.24 48.47
CA GLN A 182 6.28 33.52 48.87
C GLN A 182 5.20 34.58 49.20
N LEU A 183 4.10 34.60 48.44
CA LEU A 183 2.96 35.46 48.76
C LEU A 183 2.28 35.07 50.08
N GLN A 184 2.13 33.78 50.38
CA GLN A 184 1.59 33.31 51.67
C GLN A 184 2.50 33.69 52.85
N ASP A 185 3.82 33.49 52.71
CA ASP A 185 4.82 33.86 53.72
C ASP A 185 4.81 35.37 53.99
N GLU A 186 4.71 36.20 52.96
CA GLU A 186 4.66 37.66 53.10
C GLU A 186 3.30 38.16 53.63
N MET A 187 2.19 37.52 53.27
CA MET A 187 0.88 37.78 53.89
C MET A 187 0.90 37.49 55.40
N LEU A 188 1.54 36.39 55.83
CA LEU A 188 1.68 36.07 57.25
C LEU A 188 2.52 37.13 57.98
N ARG A 189 3.67 37.54 57.42
CA ARG A 189 4.48 38.64 57.97
C ARG A 189 3.71 39.95 58.05
N ARG A 190 2.87 40.24 57.06
CA ARG A 190 2.03 41.45 57.04
C ARG A 190 1.01 41.42 58.18
N VAL A 191 0.33 40.30 58.41
CA VAL A 191 -0.61 40.11 59.52
C VAL A 191 0.12 40.21 60.87
N ASP A 192 1.28 39.60 61.03
CA ASP A 192 2.10 39.71 62.24
C ASP A 192 2.53 41.17 62.52
N ALA A 193 2.89 41.92 61.48
CA ALA A 193 3.23 43.34 61.59
C ALA A 193 2.00 44.21 61.90
N GLU A 194 0.85 43.95 61.28
CA GLU A 194 -0.43 44.61 61.57
C GLU A 194 -0.84 44.38 63.04
N ASN A 195 -0.71 43.15 63.54
CA ASN A 195 -0.98 42.80 64.94
C ASN A 195 -0.06 43.56 65.90
N ARG A 196 1.27 43.59 65.65
CA ARG A 196 2.23 44.35 66.48
C ARG A 196 1.94 45.85 66.46
N LEU A 197 1.60 46.41 65.30
CA LEU A 197 1.20 47.82 65.18
C LEU A 197 -0.08 48.11 65.95
N GLN A 198 -1.02 47.17 66.03
CA GLN A 198 -2.23 47.31 66.82
C GLN A 198 -1.90 47.32 68.33
N THR A 199 -1.08 46.39 68.82
CA THR A 199 -0.60 46.38 70.22
C THR A 199 0.12 47.69 70.59
N LEU A 200 1.00 48.19 69.72
CA LEU A 200 1.72 49.45 69.96
C LEU A 200 0.81 50.69 69.93
N LYS A 201 -0.29 50.68 69.15
CA LYS A 201 -1.31 51.75 69.22
C LYS A 201 -2.05 51.72 70.54
N GLU A 202 -2.46 50.54 70.99
CA GLU A 202 -3.16 50.35 72.27
C GLU A 202 -2.27 50.78 73.44
N GLU A 203 -0.98 50.44 73.43
CA GLU A 203 -0.01 50.92 74.42
C GLU A 203 0.17 52.45 74.36
N LEU A 204 0.28 53.03 73.16
CA LEU A 204 0.42 54.48 73.00
C LEU A 204 -0.83 55.24 73.47
N ASP A 205 -2.03 54.74 73.18
CA ASP A 205 -3.28 55.38 73.61
C ASP A 205 -3.51 55.21 75.12
N PHE A 206 -3.10 54.08 75.70
CA PHE A 206 -3.01 53.93 77.16
C PHE A 206 -2.05 54.96 77.80
N GLN A 207 -0.84 55.13 77.24
CA GLN A 207 0.09 56.16 77.71
C GLN A 207 -0.50 57.58 77.57
N LYS A 208 -1.11 57.92 76.42
CA LYS A 208 -1.77 59.22 76.23
C LYS A 208 -2.87 59.47 77.25
N ASN A 209 -3.70 58.48 77.57
CA ASN A 209 -4.75 58.62 78.56
C ASN A 209 -4.16 58.96 79.94
N ILE A 210 -3.11 58.25 80.37
CA ILE A 210 -2.37 58.56 81.61
C ILE A 210 -1.81 59.99 81.59
N TYR A 211 -1.24 60.45 80.47
CA TYR A 211 -0.73 61.83 80.37
C TYR A 211 -1.86 62.88 80.34
N SER A 212 -3.02 62.58 79.75
CA SER A 212 -4.14 63.52 79.65
C SER A 212 -4.87 63.76 80.98
N GLU A 213 -4.78 62.81 81.92
CA GLU A 213 -5.26 62.99 83.30
C GLU A 213 -4.37 63.93 84.14
N LEU A 214 -3.19 64.33 83.64
CA LEU A 214 -2.24 65.17 84.38
C LEU A 214 -2.58 66.68 84.33
N LEU A 215 -3.30 67.18 85.33
CA LEU A 215 -3.67 68.60 85.43
C LEU A 215 -2.51 69.51 85.84
N THR A 216 -2.06 70.39 84.93
CA THR A 216 -0.98 71.36 85.17
C THR A 216 -1.47 72.81 85.18
N TYR A 217 -1.42 73.46 86.35
CA TYR A 217 -1.67 74.90 86.48
C TYR A 217 -0.36 75.71 86.42
N ARG A 218 -0.33 76.76 85.59
CA ARG A 218 0.83 77.66 85.46
C ARG A 218 0.50 79.04 86.06
N PHE A 219 1.28 79.47 87.03
CA PHE A 219 1.16 80.83 87.59
C PHE A 219 1.41 81.91 86.52
N PRO A 220 0.69 83.04 86.53
CA PRO A 220 0.94 84.16 85.63
C PRO A 220 2.37 84.73 85.81
N PRO A 221 3.06 85.19 84.74
CA PRO A 221 4.46 85.64 84.82
C PRO A 221 4.74 86.82 85.78
N LYS A 222 3.72 87.58 86.18
CA LYS A 222 3.81 88.70 87.13
C LYS A 222 3.33 88.33 88.54
N PHE A 223 2.97 87.06 88.79
CA PHE A 223 2.58 86.59 90.11
C PHE A 223 3.83 86.39 90.97
N THR A 224 3.82 86.90 92.19
CA THR A 224 4.91 86.73 93.15
C THR A 224 4.33 86.42 94.52
N LEU A 225 4.58 85.20 95.00
CA LEU A 225 4.26 84.77 96.35
C LEU A 225 5.50 84.98 97.23
N LYS A 226 5.39 85.78 98.29
CA LYS A 226 6.50 85.95 99.23
C LYS A 226 6.54 84.80 100.24
N ALA A 227 7.70 84.56 100.82
CA ALA A 227 7.85 83.56 101.89
C ALA A 227 6.84 83.80 103.03
N GLY A 228 6.22 82.72 103.51
CA GLY A 228 5.16 82.78 104.54
C GLY A 228 3.76 83.14 104.03
N GLN A 229 3.58 83.50 102.76
CA GLN A 229 2.26 83.69 102.16
C GLN A 229 1.71 82.39 101.57
N VAL A 230 0.38 82.25 101.57
CA VAL A 230 -0.33 81.13 100.97
C VAL A 230 -1.16 81.63 99.79
N VAL A 231 -1.23 80.82 98.72
CA VAL A 231 -2.15 81.00 97.59
C VAL A 231 -2.95 79.73 97.40
N THR A 232 -4.27 79.89 97.26
CA THR A 232 -5.20 78.82 96.89
C THR A 232 -5.52 78.93 95.41
N ILE A 233 -5.43 77.81 94.69
CA ILE A 233 -5.83 77.75 93.28
C ILE A 233 -7.12 76.93 93.19
N TRP A 234 -8.22 77.63 92.93
CA TRP A 234 -9.55 77.06 92.77
C TRP A 234 -9.78 76.63 91.33
N ALA A 235 -10.45 75.49 91.12
CA ALA A 235 -11.00 75.15 89.82
C ALA A 235 -12.24 76.02 89.52
N ALA A 236 -12.56 76.26 88.24
CA ALA A 236 -13.64 77.16 87.83
C ALA A 236 -15.02 76.76 88.42
N GLY A 237 -15.31 75.46 88.48
CA GLY A 237 -16.55 74.91 89.01
C GLY A 237 -16.67 74.94 90.53
N ALA A 238 -15.62 75.33 91.27
CA ALA A 238 -15.66 75.48 92.72
C ALA A 238 -16.40 76.76 93.17
N GLY A 239 -16.79 77.66 92.25
CA GLY A 239 -17.55 78.87 92.55
C GLY A 239 -16.78 79.97 93.31
N ALA A 240 -15.49 79.78 93.54
CA ALA A 240 -14.65 80.74 94.26
C ALA A 240 -14.47 82.06 93.49
N THR A 241 -14.37 83.17 94.21
CA THR A 241 -14.12 84.49 93.63
C THR A 241 -12.63 84.68 93.37
N HIS A 242 -12.26 85.17 92.18
CA HIS A 242 -10.87 85.41 91.83
C HIS A 242 -10.35 86.70 92.49
N SER A 243 -9.48 86.56 93.48
CA SER A 243 -8.89 87.67 94.26
C SER A 243 -7.38 87.46 94.46
N PRO A 244 -6.53 87.76 93.46
CA PRO A 244 -5.07 87.73 93.63
C PRO A 244 -4.59 88.68 94.73
N PRO A 245 -3.52 88.35 95.48
CA PRO A 245 -2.63 87.21 95.27
C PRO A 245 -3.03 85.92 96.02
N THR A 246 -4.04 85.94 96.89
CA THR A 246 -4.40 84.79 97.74
C THR A 246 -5.25 83.76 97.02
N ASP A 247 -6.14 84.18 96.12
CA ASP A 247 -7.15 83.31 95.52
C ASP A 247 -7.16 83.40 94.00
N LEU A 248 -6.55 82.39 93.38
CA LEU A 248 -6.49 82.25 91.92
C LEU A 248 -7.58 81.28 91.46
N VAL A 249 -8.27 81.59 90.36
CA VAL A 249 -9.27 80.69 89.76
C VAL A 249 -8.76 80.23 88.39
N TRP A 250 -8.55 78.93 88.24
CA TRP A 250 -8.16 78.33 86.97
C TRP A 250 -9.39 78.19 86.05
N LYS A 251 -9.77 79.30 85.41
CA LYS A 251 -10.99 79.42 84.58
C LYS A 251 -11.12 78.37 83.47
N ALA A 252 -10.01 77.82 82.98
CA ALA A 252 -10.01 76.80 81.93
C ALA A 252 -10.28 75.37 82.43
N GLN A 253 -10.23 75.12 83.74
CA GLN A 253 -10.38 73.79 84.33
C GLN A 253 -11.55 73.77 85.32
N ASN A 254 -12.59 72.99 85.03
CA ASN A 254 -13.81 72.99 85.83
C ASN A 254 -13.66 72.30 87.19
N THR A 255 -12.81 71.27 87.29
CA THR A 255 -12.52 70.53 88.53
C THR A 255 -11.05 70.09 88.57
N TRP A 256 -10.48 69.96 89.79
CA TRP A 256 -9.16 69.35 90.01
C TRP A 256 -9.14 67.82 89.87
N GLY A 257 -10.29 67.22 89.52
CA GLY A 257 -10.46 65.77 89.50
C GLY A 257 -10.71 65.20 90.91
N CYS A 258 -11.07 63.93 90.96
CA CYS A 258 -11.22 63.16 92.20
C CYS A 258 -10.54 61.79 92.03
N GLY A 259 -9.96 61.27 93.11
CA GLY A 259 -9.25 59.99 93.07
C GLY A 259 -8.71 59.58 94.44
N ASN A 260 -8.32 58.32 94.57
CA ASN A 260 -7.85 57.76 95.85
C ASN A 260 -6.36 58.02 96.13
N SER A 261 -5.59 58.48 95.14
CA SER A 261 -4.20 58.91 95.30
C SER A 261 -3.91 60.13 94.43
N LEU A 262 -3.89 61.33 95.02
CA LEU A 262 -3.48 62.56 94.34
C LEU A 262 -1.99 62.79 94.55
N ARG A 263 -1.28 63.16 93.48
CA ARG A 263 0.09 63.69 93.53
C ARG A 263 0.07 65.11 92.98
N THR A 264 0.51 66.07 93.78
CA THR A 264 0.68 67.47 93.36
C THR A 264 2.16 67.81 93.47
N ALA A 265 2.75 68.29 92.37
CA ALA A 265 4.13 68.73 92.32
C ALA A 265 4.18 70.21 91.94
N LEU A 266 5.09 70.95 92.60
CA LEU A 266 5.48 72.28 92.19
C LEU A 266 6.76 72.16 91.38
N ILE A 267 6.72 72.63 90.13
CA ILE A 267 7.81 72.52 89.16
C ILE A 267 8.35 73.93 88.88
N ASN A 268 9.67 74.08 88.84
CA ASN A 268 10.33 75.34 88.54
C ASN A 268 10.40 75.62 87.01
N SER A 269 11.03 76.72 86.62
CA SER A 269 11.17 77.10 85.20
C SER A 269 12.13 76.23 84.39
N THR A 270 12.98 75.42 85.04
CA THR A 270 13.89 74.44 84.41
C THR A 270 13.26 73.06 84.25
N GLY A 271 12.05 72.84 84.78
CA GLY A 271 11.33 71.56 84.71
C GLY A 271 11.59 70.63 85.89
N GLU A 272 12.32 71.09 86.91
CA GLU A 272 12.65 70.31 88.11
C GLU A 272 11.56 70.45 89.18
N GLU A 273 11.28 69.36 89.88
CA GLU A 273 10.35 69.33 90.99
C GLU A 273 10.99 69.94 92.26
N VAL A 274 10.47 71.09 92.69
CA VAL A 274 10.98 71.84 93.85
C VAL A 274 10.19 71.59 95.14
N ALA A 275 8.99 71.04 95.03
CA ALA A 275 8.23 70.49 96.15
C ALA A 275 7.20 69.48 95.62
N MET A 276 6.89 68.45 96.40
CA MET A 276 5.76 67.57 96.11
C MET A 276 4.94 67.22 97.35
N ARG A 277 3.66 66.95 97.11
CA ARG A 277 2.72 66.41 98.09
C ARG A 277 1.99 65.23 97.46
N LYS A 278 2.02 64.09 98.14
CA LYS A 278 1.16 62.94 97.82
C LYS A 278 0.07 62.86 98.89
N LEU A 279 -1.17 62.67 98.47
CA LEU A 279 -2.32 62.48 99.34
C LEU A 279 -2.99 61.17 98.93
N VAL A 280 -2.95 60.17 99.79
CA VAL A 280 -3.61 58.88 99.56
C VAL A 280 -4.77 58.75 100.54
N ARG A 281 -5.96 58.47 100.01
CA ARG A 281 -7.13 58.11 100.81
C ARG A 281 -7.07 56.62 101.08
N SER A 282 -6.70 56.23 102.29
CA SER A 282 -6.93 54.87 102.77
C SER A 282 -8.44 54.66 102.93
N VAL A 283 -9.03 53.82 102.09
CA VAL A 283 -10.34 53.24 102.36
C VAL A 283 -10.09 52.02 103.23
N THR A 284 -10.35 52.13 104.53
CA THR A 284 -10.58 50.95 105.37
C THR A 284 -11.90 50.36 104.92
N VAL A 285 -11.82 49.27 104.15
CA VAL A 285 -12.96 48.36 103.99
C VAL A 285 -13.17 47.75 105.37
N VAL A 286 -14.38 47.90 105.91
CA VAL A 286 -14.83 47.02 106.99
C VAL A 286 -15.22 45.74 106.27
N GLU A 287 -14.45 44.69 106.51
CA GLU A 287 -14.78 43.34 106.08
C GLU A 287 -15.96 42.89 106.95
N ASP A 288 -17.18 42.98 106.40
CA ASP A 288 -18.31 42.17 106.88
C ASP A 288 -18.14 40.80 106.21
N ASP A 289 -17.74 39.82 107.01
CA ASP A 289 -17.60 38.42 106.60
C ASP A 289 -19.00 37.82 106.33
N GLU A 290 -19.32 37.54 105.06
CA GLU A 290 -20.30 36.50 104.70
C GLU A 290 -19.74 35.61 103.58
N ASP A 291 -19.77 34.31 103.85
CA ASP A 291 -19.08 33.24 103.12
C ASP A 291 -19.81 32.77 101.83
N GLU A 292 -19.10 31.92 101.05
CA GLU A 292 -19.63 30.92 100.11
C GLU A 292 -20.40 31.45 98.87
N ASP A 293 -20.26 30.90 97.65
CA ASP A 293 -19.63 29.66 97.20
C ASP A 293 -18.84 29.89 95.90
N GLY A 294 -17.86 29.02 95.64
CA GLY A 294 -17.21 28.94 94.34
C GLY A 294 -18.03 28.10 93.34
N ASP A 295 -17.99 28.47 92.06
CA ASP A 295 -18.27 27.51 90.98
C ASP A 295 -17.08 27.48 90.02
N ASP A 296 -16.64 26.26 89.70
CA ASP A 296 -15.32 25.99 89.17
C ASP A 296 -15.40 25.60 87.67
N LEU A 297 -14.36 26.01 86.96
CA LEU A 297 -13.82 25.39 85.75
C LEU A 297 -14.68 24.37 84.93
N LEU A 298 -14.88 24.70 83.65
CA LEU A 298 -14.52 23.88 82.45
C LEU A 298 -15.57 23.92 81.32
N HIS A 299 -15.25 24.61 80.23
CA HIS A 299 -15.90 24.37 78.94
C HIS A 299 -15.17 23.27 78.15
N HIS A 300 -15.93 22.22 77.87
CA HIS A 300 -15.63 20.99 77.15
C HIS A 300 -14.53 21.02 76.06
N HIS A 301 -13.67 20.00 76.15
CA HIS A 301 -12.87 19.50 75.04
C HIS A 301 -13.73 18.62 74.11
N HIS A 302 -13.56 18.77 72.78
CA HIS A 302 -13.91 17.85 71.69
C HIS A 302 -15.34 17.25 71.58
N VAL A 303 -15.93 17.32 70.38
CA VAL A 303 -16.11 16.11 69.53
C VAL A 303 -16.29 16.49 68.04
N SER A 304 -15.74 15.64 67.18
CA SER A 304 -15.77 15.59 65.71
C SER A 304 -17.11 15.85 65.01
N GLY A 305 -17.09 16.30 63.73
CA GLY A 305 -18.37 16.51 63.02
C GLY A 305 -18.48 16.69 61.50
N SER A 306 -17.56 16.22 60.64
CA SER A 306 -17.84 15.90 59.21
C SER A 306 -18.17 17.05 58.21
N ARG A 307 -18.07 16.72 56.91
CA ARG A 307 -18.33 17.52 55.69
C ARG A 307 -17.23 18.56 55.37
N ARG A 308 -16.75 18.67 54.13
CA ARG A 308 -17.19 18.05 52.87
C ARG A 308 -16.02 17.88 51.89
#